data_AF-A0A973EJN8-F1
#
_entry.id   AF-A0A973EJN8-F1
#
_cell.length_a   1.000
_cell.length_b   1.000
_cell.length_c   1.000
_cell.angle_alpha   90.00
_cell.angle_beta   90.00
_cell.angle_gamma   90.00
#
_symmetry.space_group_name_H-M   'P 1'
#
loop_
_entity.id
_entity.type
_entity.pdbx_description
1 polymer ?
#
loop_
_entity_poly.entity_id
_entity_poly.type
_entity_poly.pdbx_seq_one_letter_code
_entity_poly.pdbx_strand_id
1 'polypeptide(L)'
;MSKDIAKDINMQPHYKRLIFIIFASITFFSLQSIAQPHSIDIKPKHKSHFSIKKIFQREPKEVRKAKKEQRKKEKAASYNEIKTKKRFWKKVDRPKELATDKKVHRRMRKNLKKAERINKNKHTDNFIVRMSRKKIKLPHISIKKIHWPWTKKSSNE
;
A
#
# COMPACT_ATOMS: atom_id res chain seq x y z
N MET A 1 -30.14 24.41 -3.74
CA MET A 1 -30.10 25.89 -3.70
C MET A 1 -29.22 26.27 -2.52
N SER A 2 -28.01 26.77 -2.78
CA SER A 2 -27.08 27.23 -1.72
C SER A 2 -26.71 28.66 -2.04
N LYS A 3 -27.53 29.59 -1.55
CA LYS A 3 -27.18 31.00 -1.44
C LYS A 3 -27.32 31.33 0.04
N ASP A 4 -26.56 32.33 0.47
CA ASP A 4 -26.29 32.70 1.86
C ASP A 4 -25.09 31.88 2.37
N ILE A 5 -23.96 32.44 2.79
CA ILE A 5 -23.79 33.64 3.60
C ILE A 5 -22.41 34.24 3.25
N ALA A 6 -22.35 35.21 2.34
CA ALA A 6 -21.26 36.18 2.36
C ALA A 6 -21.70 37.29 3.33
N LYS A 7 -21.26 37.22 4.58
CA LYS A 7 -21.43 38.35 5.51
C LYS A 7 -20.53 39.47 5.01
N ASP A 8 -21.14 40.52 4.46
CA ASP A 8 -20.45 41.78 4.22
C ASP A 8 -19.98 42.31 5.58
N ILE A 9 -18.69 42.13 5.87
CA ILE A 9 -18.08 42.68 7.07
C ILE A 9 -17.96 44.18 6.83
N ASN A 10 -18.97 44.92 7.27
CA ASN A 10 -18.97 46.37 7.26
C ASN A 10 -17.98 46.88 8.33
N MET A 11 -16.68 46.78 8.02
CA MET A 11 -15.60 47.30 8.85
C MET A 11 -15.71 48.83 8.89
N GLN A 12 -15.66 49.40 10.10
CA GLN A 12 -15.58 50.85 10.33
C GLN A 12 -14.47 51.46 9.46
N PRO A 13 -14.66 52.67 8.90
CA PRO A 13 -13.78 53.27 7.89
C PRO A 13 -12.33 53.44 8.37
N HIS A 14 -12.12 53.61 9.67
CA HIS A 14 -10.80 53.73 10.28
C HIS A 14 -9.97 52.43 10.17
N TYR A 15 -10.60 51.26 10.31
CA TYR A 15 -9.92 49.97 10.19
C TYR A 15 -9.53 49.66 8.74
N LYS A 16 -10.37 50.05 7.77
CA LYS A 16 -10.03 49.91 6.34
C LYS A 16 -8.79 50.73 5.98
N ARG A 17 -8.68 51.95 6.51
CA ARG A 17 -7.49 52.81 6.31
C ARG A 17 -6.24 52.21 6.96
N LEU A 18 -6.37 51.67 8.17
CA LEU A 18 -5.26 51.03 8.89
C LEU A 18 -4.70 49.81 8.15
N ILE A 19 -5.56 48.93 7.64
CA ILE A 19 -5.15 47.76 6.85
C ILE A 19 -4.45 48.21 5.56
N PHE A 20 -4.94 49.26 4.91
CA PHE A 20 -4.32 49.80 3.70
C PHE A 20 -2.91 50.35 3.96
N ILE A 21 -2.71 51.06 5.09
CA ILE A 21 -1.39 51.58 5.48
C ILE A 21 -0.41 50.44 5.77
N ILE A 22 -0.86 49.38 6.46
CA ILE A 22 -0.02 48.20 6.75
C ILE A 22 0.37 47.48 5.44
N PHE A 23 -0.56 47.34 4.50
CA PHE A 23 -0.27 46.73 3.21
C PHE A 23 0.69 47.57 2.37
N ALA A 24 0.53 48.90 2.39
CA ALA A 24 1.43 49.82 1.70
C ALA A 24 2.85 49.80 2.29
N SER A 25 3.01 49.68 3.62
CA SER A 25 4.34 49.63 4.24
C SER A 25 5.08 48.32 3.92
N ILE A 26 4.37 47.18 3.92
CA ILE A 26 4.96 45.87 3.57
C ILE A 26 5.45 45.85 2.12
N THR A 27 4.65 46.39 1.19
CA THR A 27 5.03 46.44 -0.23
C THR A 27 6.21 47.40 -0.46
N PHE A 28 6.24 48.53 0.24
CA PHE A 28 7.37 49.47 0.12
C PHE A 28 8.68 48.89 0.67
N PHE A 29 8.64 48.18 1.80
CA PHE A 29 9.83 47.53 2.38
C PHE A 29 10.38 46.39 1.52
N SER A 30 9.51 45.65 0.83
CA SER A 30 9.94 44.53 -0.02
C SER A 30 10.56 44.98 -1.35
N LEU A 31 10.20 46.16 -1.86
CA LEU A 31 10.82 46.75 -3.05
C LEU A 31 12.25 47.29 -2.82
N GLN A 32 12.62 47.65 -1.58
CA GLN A 32 13.97 48.16 -1.27
C GLN A 32 15.07 47.08 -1.32
N SER A 33 14.72 45.79 -1.34
CA SER A 33 15.71 44.69 -1.29
C SER A 33 16.26 44.26 -2.67
N ILE A 34 15.77 44.84 -3.78
CA ILE A 34 16.10 44.38 -5.14
C ILE A 34 17.14 45.28 -5.85
N ALA A 35 17.43 46.47 -5.33
CA ALA A 35 18.33 47.41 -5.98
C ALA A 35 19.70 47.49 -5.28
N GLN A 36 20.53 46.44 -5.41
CA GLN A 36 21.98 46.64 -5.32
C GLN A 36 22.52 46.92 -6.73
N PRO A 37 22.89 48.17 -7.07
CA PRO A 37 23.59 48.42 -8.31
C PRO A 37 24.95 47.73 -8.25
N HIS A 38 25.21 46.82 -9.18
CA HIS A 38 26.53 46.25 -9.37
C HIS A 38 27.50 47.41 -9.68
N SER A 39 28.43 47.68 -8.76
CA SER A 39 29.46 48.69 -8.96
C SER A 39 30.40 48.23 -10.09
N ILE A 40 30.57 49.11 -11.08
CA ILE A 40 31.32 48.87 -12.33
C ILE A 40 32.83 48.66 -12.05
N ASP A 41 33.32 49.04 -10.87
CA ASP A 41 34.73 48.94 -10.46
C ASP A 41 35.14 47.63 -9.78
N ILE A 42 34.26 46.62 -9.72
CA ILE A 42 34.66 45.32 -9.20
C ILE A 42 35.49 44.59 -10.26
N LYS A 43 36.82 44.60 -10.10
CA LYS A 43 37.73 43.78 -10.90
C LYS A 43 37.20 42.34 -10.95
N PRO A 44 37.03 41.74 -12.14
CA PRO A 44 36.48 40.39 -12.24
C PRO A 44 37.40 39.43 -11.48
N LYS A 45 36.87 38.80 -10.41
CA LYS A 45 37.56 37.72 -9.72
C LYS A 45 37.91 36.66 -10.78
N HIS A 46 39.20 36.32 -10.84
CA HIS A 46 39.81 35.40 -11.80
C HIS A 46 38.85 34.28 -12.22
N LYS A 47 38.58 34.20 -13.53
CA LYS A 47 37.86 33.08 -14.14
C LYS A 47 38.63 31.81 -13.78
N SER A 48 37.98 30.91 -13.04
CA SER A 48 38.54 29.59 -12.78
C SER A 48 38.72 28.89 -14.13
N HIS A 49 39.97 28.78 -14.59
CA HIS A 49 40.27 27.97 -15.77
C HIS A 49 39.87 26.53 -15.43
N PHE A 50 38.72 26.11 -15.96
CA PHE A 50 38.21 24.76 -15.83
C PHE A 50 39.13 23.83 -16.63
N SER A 51 40.21 23.37 -15.99
CA SER A 51 41.20 22.53 -16.65
C SER A 51 40.58 21.15 -16.90
N ILE A 52 40.35 20.83 -18.16
CA ILE A 52 39.82 19.53 -18.61
C ILE A 52 40.68 18.37 -18.07
N LYS A 53 41.99 18.58 -17.90
CA LYS A 53 42.92 17.63 -17.26
C LYS A 53 42.50 17.18 -15.85
N LYS A 54 41.88 18.04 -15.03
CA LYS A 54 41.39 17.67 -13.69
C LYS A 54 40.16 16.76 -13.71
N ILE A 55 39.39 16.77 -14.81
CA ILE A 55 38.22 15.90 -14.99
C ILE A 55 38.65 14.47 -15.35
N PHE A 56 39.72 14.35 -16.15
CA PHE A 56 40.24 13.07 -16.61
C PHE A 56 41.36 12.49 -15.73
N GLN A 57 41.79 13.22 -14.69
CA GLN A 57 42.68 12.68 -13.67
C GLN A 57 41.94 11.60 -12.88
N ARG A 58 42.38 10.36 -13.09
CA ARG A 58 41.79 9.19 -12.44
C ARG A 58 42.00 9.30 -10.93
N GLU A 59 40.90 9.44 -10.20
CA GLU A 59 40.92 9.40 -8.72
C GLU A 59 41.72 8.18 -8.24
N PRO A 60 42.51 8.30 -7.16
CA PRO A 60 43.27 7.19 -6.60
C PRO A 60 42.36 6.00 -6.26
N LYS A 61 42.89 4.78 -6.43
CA LYS A 61 42.11 3.53 -6.35
C LYS A 61 41.35 3.38 -5.02
N GLU A 62 41.90 3.91 -3.93
CA GLU A 62 41.33 3.84 -2.57
C GLU A 62 40.09 4.71 -2.42
N VAL A 63 40.15 5.97 -2.85
CA VAL A 63 39.00 6.90 -2.85
C VAL A 63 37.86 6.33 -3.68
N ARG A 64 38.19 5.74 -4.83
CA ARG A 64 37.19 5.11 -5.71
C ARG A 64 36.52 3.88 -5.08
N LYS A 65 37.24 3.09 -4.27
CA LYS A 65 36.67 1.97 -3.49
C LYS A 65 35.77 2.49 -2.37
N ALA A 66 36.23 3.47 -1.59
CA ALA A 66 35.45 4.08 -0.52
C ALA A 66 34.13 4.69 -1.04
N LYS A 67 34.18 5.42 -2.16
CA LYS A 67 33.00 6.00 -2.83
C LYS A 67 32.04 4.93 -3.35
N LYS A 68 32.55 3.78 -3.81
CA LYS A 68 31.71 2.64 -4.22
C LYS A 68 31.01 1.99 -3.04
N GLU A 69 31.66 1.90 -1.88
CA GLU A 69 31.04 1.39 -0.66
C GLU A 69 29.99 2.34 -0.09
N GLN A 70 30.26 3.65 -0.08
CA GLN A 70 29.26 4.67 0.29
C GLN A 70 28.02 4.57 -0.60
N ARG A 71 28.19 4.51 -1.93
CA ARG A 71 27.07 4.32 -2.88
C ARG A 71 26.28 3.04 -2.64
N LYS A 72 26.94 1.95 -2.21
CA LYS A 72 26.23 0.71 -1.84
C LYS A 72 25.37 0.91 -0.59
N LYS A 73 25.91 1.58 0.44
CA LYS A 73 25.19 1.88 1.69
C LYS A 73 24.00 2.80 1.44
N GLU A 74 24.18 3.86 0.66
CA GLU A 74 23.12 4.79 0.25
C GLU A 74 22.01 4.08 -0.55
N LYS A 75 22.38 3.24 -1.52
CA LYS A 75 21.40 2.45 -2.28
C LYS A 75 20.62 1.49 -1.38
N ALA A 76 21.28 0.86 -0.42
CA ALA A 76 20.62 -0.04 0.52
C ALA A 76 19.65 0.72 1.44
N ALA A 77 20.04 1.90 1.93
CA ALA A 77 19.19 2.79 2.72
C ALA A 77 17.95 3.24 1.91
N SER A 78 18.17 3.75 0.69
CA SER A 78 17.10 4.17 -0.22
C SER A 78 16.14 3.02 -0.56
N TYR A 79 16.66 1.81 -0.79
CA TYR A 79 15.83 0.63 -1.04
C TYR A 79 14.94 0.29 0.16
N ASN A 80 15.48 0.39 1.38
CA ASN A 80 14.72 0.17 2.60
C ASN A 80 13.60 1.21 2.77
N GLU A 81 13.87 2.48 2.49
CA GLU A 81 12.85 3.55 2.51
C GLU A 81 11.75 3.35 1.48
N ILE A 82 12.10 2.94 0.26
CA ILE A 82 11.11 2.61 -0.78
C ILE A 82 10.25 1.43 -0.31
N LYS A 83 10.86 0.42 0.31
CA LYS A 83 10.16 -0.77 0.81
C LYS A 83 9.22 -0.43 1.97
N THR A 84 9.61 0.46 2.89
CA THR A 84 8.75 0.91 3.99
C THR A 84 7.58 1.74 3.48
N LYS A 85 7.81 2.70 2.56
CA LYS A 85 6.74 3.46 1.88
C LYS A 85 5.75 2.52 1.18
N LYS A 86 6.23 1.55 0.41
CA LYS A 86 5.37 0.54 -0.25
C LYS A 86 4.56 -0.29 0.74
N ARG A 87 5.14 -0.68 1.88
CA ARG A 87 4.40 -1.40 2.95
C ARG A 87 3.33 -0.53 3.60
N PHE A 88 3.65 0.74 3.84
CA PHE A 88 2.71 1.72 4.38
C PHE A 88 1.50 1.89 3.46
N TRP A 89 1.71 2.19 2.18
CA TRP A 89 0.63 2.32 1.20
C TRP A 89 -0.21 1.04 1.08
N LYS A 90 0.41 -0.14 1.04
CA LYS A 90 -0.34 -1.42 1.05
C LYS A 90 -1.23 -1.62 2.28
N LYS A 91 -0.86 -1.06 3.44
CA LYS A 91 -1.65 -1.13 4.68
C LYS A 91 -2.78 -0.10 4.68
N VAL A 92 -2.53 1.07 4.08
CA VAL A 92 -3.54 2.13 3.89
C VAL A 92 -4.59 1.71 2.87
N ASP A 93 -4.19 1.15 1.73
CA ASP A 93 -5.10 0.73 0.64
C ASP A 93 -5.92 -0.51 1.01
N ARG A 94 -5.44 -1.31 1.96
CA ARG A 94 -6.10 -2.52 2.46
C ARG A 94 -6.13 -2.51 3.98
N PRO A 95 -6.94 -1.62 4.59
CA PRO A 95 -7.17 -1.69 6.02
C PRO A 95 -7.70 -3.09 6.34
N LYS A 96 -7.35 -3.63 7.51
CA LYS A 96 -7.64 -5.02 7.92
C LYS A 96 -9.13 -5.39 7.97
N GLU A 97 -10.01 -4.51 7.54
CA GLU A 97 -11.47 -4.59 7.60
C GLU A 97 -12.09 -5.63 6.64
N LEU A 98 -11.30 -6.23 5.74
CA LEU A 98 -11.73 -7.37 4.92
C LEU A 98 -11.07 -8.70 5.31
N ALA A 99 -10.36 -8.75 6.44
CA ALA A 99 -9.91 -10.02 7.00
C ALA A 99 -11.04 -10.62 7.84
N THR A 100 -12.12 -11.09 7.19
CA THR A 100 -12.82 -12.28 7.73
C THR A 100 -11.73 -13.26 8.13
N ASP A 101 -11.78 -13.77 9.38
CA ASP A 101 -10.76 -14.68 9.91
C ASP A 101 -10.35 -15.64 8.80
N LYS A 102 -9.04 -15.69 8.48
CA LYS A 102 -8.51 -16.44 7.34
C LYS A 102 -9.05 -17.88 7.31
N LYS A 103 -9.35 -18.45 8.49
CA LYS A 103 -10.04 -19.73 8.65
C LYS A 103 -11.47 -19.71 8.12
N VAL A 104 -12.27 -18.71 8.49
CA VAL A 104 -13.64 -18.48 8.02
C VAL A 104 -13.67 -18.27 6.51
N HIS A 105 -12.83 -17.39 5.95
CA HIS A 105 -12.75 -17.19 4.49
C HIS A 105 -12.39 -18.49 3.75
N ARG A 106 -11.43 -19.27 4.29
CA ARG A 106 -11.06 -20.56 3.71
C ARG A 106 -12.19 -21.58 3.80
N ARG A 107 -12.98 -21.60 4.88
CA ARG A 107 -14.18 -22.45 5.02
C ARG A 107 -15.27 -22.04 4.03
N MET A 108 -15.60 -20.74 3.95
CA MET A 108 -16.56 -20.19 3.01
C MET A 108 -16.22 -20.57 1.57
N ARG A 109 -14.97 -20.36 1.14
CA ARG A 109 -14.51 -20.72 -0.21
C ARG A 109 -14.57 -22.22 -0.50
N LYS A 110 -14.33 -23.08 0.51
CA LYS A 110 -14.50 -24.53 0.36
C LYS A 110 -15.96 -24.92 0.18
N ASN A 111 -16.87 -24.28 0.93
CA ASN A 111 -18.30 -24.54 0.85
C ASN A 111 -18.87 -24.09 -0.49
N LEU A 112 -18.49 -22.91 -0.99
CA LEU A 112 -18.86 -22.44 -2.33
C LEU A 112 -18.45 -23.43 -3.43
N LYS A 113 -17.20 -23.91 -3.39
CA LYS A 113 -16.71 -24.93 -4.34
C LYS A 113 -17.47 -26.25 -4.27
N LYS A 114 -17.96 -26.65 -3.09
CA LYS A 114 -18.81 -27.84 -2.94
C LYS A 114 -20.18 -27.61 -3.55
N ALA A 115 -20.81 -26.46 -3.27
CA ALA A 115 -22.10 -26.09 -3.80
C ALA A 115 -22.10 -26.01 -5.34
N GLU A 116 -21.08 -25.37 -5.94
CA GLU A 116 -20.92 -25.32 -7.40
C GLU A 116 -20.80 -26.69 -8.05
N ARG A 117 -20.18 -27.65 -7.37
CA ARG A 117 -20.06 -29.03 -7.88
C ARG A 117 -21.37 -29.78 -7.82
N ILE A 118 -22.10 -29.64 -6.73
CA ILE A 118 -23.45 -30.22 -6.59
C ILE A 118 -24.35 -29.66 -7.68
N ASN A 119 -24.34 -28.34 -7.92
CA ASN A 119 -25.10 -27.70 -8.99
C ASN A 119 -24.71 -28.24 -10.39
N LYS A 120 -23.43 -28.59 -10.58
CA LYS A 120 -22.94 -29.21 -11.82
C LYS A 120 -23.10 -30.73 -11.87
N ASN A 121 -23.85 -31.35 -10.96
CA ASN A 121 -23.99 -32.82 -10.81
C ASN A 121 -22.64 -33.57 -10.74
N LYS A 122 -21.62 -32.93 -10.14
CA LYS A 122 -20.29 -33.52 -9.92
C LYS A 122 -20.16 -33.97 -8.47
N HIS A 123 -19.36 -35.02 -8.26
CA HIS A 123 -19.02 -35.50 -6.92
C HIS A 123 -18.46 -34.38 -6.04
N THR A 124 -18.85 -34.33 -4.76
CA THR A 124 -18.52 -33.24 -3.82
C THR A 124 -17.01 -33.10 -3.57
N ASP A 125 -16.30 -34.23 -3.56
CA ASP A 125 -14.85 -34.31 -3.42
C ASP A 125 -14.11 -34.34 -4.77
N ASN A 126 -12.87 -33.82 -4.77
CA ASN A 126 -11.97 -33.93 -5.93
C ASN A 126 -11.56 -35.38 -6.20
N PHE A 127 -11.21 -35.69 -7.45
CA PHE A 127 -10.72 -37.01 -7.87
C PHE A 127 -9.56 -37.53 -7.00
N ILE A 128 -8.56 -36.69 -6.71
CA ILE A 128 -7.40 -37.06 -5.88
C ILE A 128 -7.85 -37.49 -4.48
N VAL A 129 -8.75 -36.73 -3.85
CA VAL A 129 -9.28 -37.04 -2.52
C VAL A 129 -10.11 -38.32 -2.53
N ARG A 130 -10.82 -38.58 -3.63
CA ARG A 130 -11.59 -39.81 -3.81
C ARG A 130 -10.68 -41.03 -3.93
N MET A 131 -9.61 -40.92 -4.71
CA MET A 131 -8.64 -41.99 -4.90
C MET A 131 -7.77 -42.23 -3.66
N SER A 132 -7.52 -41.20 -2.85
CA SER A 132 -6.75 -41.33 -1.62
C SER A 132 -7.54 -41.96 -0.46
N ARG A 133 -8.86 -42.08 -0.57
CA ARG A 133 -9.67 -42.73 0.47
C ARG A 133 -9.51 -44.25 0.34
N LYS A 134 -9.05 -44.88 1.41
CA LYS A 134 -9.05 -46.34 1.54
C LYS A 134 -10.50 -46.81 1.36
N LYS A 135 -10.73 -47.68 0.36
CA LYS A 135 -12.04 -48.28 0.12
C LYS A 135 -12.45 -49.02 1.38
N ILE A 136 -13.43 -48.49 2.11
CA ILE A 136 -13.99 -49.16 3.28
C ILE A 136 -14.66 -50.42 2.74
N LYS A 137 -14.13 -51.59 3.08
CA LYS A 137 -14.80 -52.86 2.81
C LYS A 137 -15.93 -52.95 3.83
N LEU A 138 -17.15 -52.69 3.38
CA LEU A 138 -18.32 -52.98 4.20
C LEU A 138 -18.37 -54.50 4.44
N PRO A 139 -18.73 -54.96 5.65
CA PRO A 139 -18.95 -56.38 5.87
C PRO A 139 -20.04 -56.86 4.91
N HIS A 140 -19.87 -58.08 4.38
CA HIS A 140 -20.89 -58.69 3.55
C HIS A 140 -22.08 -59.08 4.43
N ILE A 141 -23.13 -58.25 4.41
CA ILE A 141 -24.37 -58.53 5.12
C ILE A 141 -25.16 -59.53 4.27
N SER A 142 -25.20 -60.80 4.68
CA SER A 142 -26.03 -61.78 4.01
C SER A 142 -27.50 -61.46 4.26
N ILE A 143 -28.28 -61.25 3.20
CA ILE A 143 -29.72 -60.94 3.27
C ILE A 143 -30.49 -62.01 4.08
N LYS A 144 -30.05 -63.28 4.00
CA LYS A 144 -30.63 -64.41 4.74
C LYS A 144 -30.47 -64.35 6.27
N LYS A 145 -29.57 -63.53 6.80
CA LYS A 145 -29.33 -63.37 8.26
C LYS A 145 -29.84 -62.04 8.81
N ILE A 146 -30.49 -61.22 7.98
CA ILE A 146 -31.09 -59.97 8.46
C ILE A 146 -32.39 -60.35 9.18
N HIS A 147 -32.28 -60.67 10.48
CA HIS A 147 -33.45 -60.77 11.32
C HIS A 147 -33.91 -59.35 11.67
N TRP A 148 -34.92 -58.88 10.95
CA TRP A 148 -35.58 -57.64 11.30
C TRP A 148 -36.40 -57.86 12.59
N PRO A 149 -36.27 -57.01 13.62
CA PRO A 149 -36.93 -57.23 14.90
C PRO A 149 -38.46 -57.19 14.82
N TRP A 150 -39.04 -56.58 13.78
CA TRP A 150 -40.48 -56.49 13.55
C TRP A 150 -41.07 -57.65 12.73
N THR A 151 -40.27 -58.61 12.24
CA THR A 151 -40.78 -59.77 11.49
C THR A 151 -41.12 -60.97 12.37
N LYS A 152 -41.05 -60.84 13.70
CA LYS A 152 -41.57 -61.86 14.61
C LYS A 152 -43.09 -61.82 14.52
N LYS A 153 -43.71 -62.81 13.86
CA LYS A 153 -45.14 -63.08 14.02
C LYS A 153 -45.38 -63.30 15.52
N SER A 154 -46.30 -62.54 16.11
CA SER A 154 -46.78 -62.78 17.46
C SER A 154 -47.38 -64.18 17.52
N SER A 155 -46.63 -65.14 18.05
CA SER A 155 -47.18 -66.44 18.42
C SER A 155 -47.98 -66.24 19.70
N ASN A 156 -49.25 -65.86 19.54
CA ASN A 156 -50.30 -65.97 20.54
C ASN A 156 -51.63 -65.94 19.78
N GLU A 157 -52.04 -67.11 19.32
CA GLU A 157 -53.43 -67.55 19.10
C GLU A 157 -53.47 -69.05 19.40
#